data_AF-A0A6C0DA87-F1
#
_entry.id   AF-A0A6C0DA87-F1
#
_cell.length_a   1.000
_cell.length_b   1.000
_cell.length_c   1.000
_cell.angle_alpha   90.00
_cell.angle_beta   90.00
_cell.angle_gamma   90.00
#
_symmetry.space_group_name_H-M   'P 1'
#
loop_
_entity.id
_entity.type
_entity.pdbx_description
1 polymer ?
#
loop_
_entity_poly.entity_id
_entity_poly.type
_entity_poly.pdbx_seq_one_letter_code
_entity_poly.pdbx_strand_id
1 'polypeptide(L)'
;MGCWDVFCFICGNPCHSMLNGYIDDVTKDFNLEKIPSKYSKYTKDKIKKLQSYPNLIIDLKQLKTNWMNKCTMLLINDKIVHGVQESSCNVSFTKPNFSATHMGAQIMEYDCYNGDCGVFIHTDCWKFIKKNYKIELKFSNLPKLIYLKSNQMRKLTPTEWNKTFDIDYGDIEKYWEQDFDFAALVADKKKYLCSSPLKEDKNIKQIKKNISALKLKNEPERVGPSVSATFYDEGDIKLGKNKYFWIKKNNKWLLINEKPIKIITKPTDKLIKIPYIGQSNVKPVFIISNEKNKLELLLTESYKNILVQNKHLIMK
;
A
#
# COMPACT_ATOMS: atom_id res chain seq x y z
N MET A 1 -19.94 -9.17 8.19
CA MET A 1 -19.14 -8.74 7.03
C MET A 1 -17.75 -9.26 7.27
N GLY A 2 -17.22 -10.10 6.38
CA GLY A 2 -15.88 -10.63 6.62
C GLY A 2 -14.80 -9.67 6.13
N CYS A 3 -13.61 -9.80 6.71
CA CYS A 3 -12.45 -8.99 6.36
C CYS A 3 -11.80 -9.57 5.10
N TRP A 4 -11.26 -8.70 4.24
CA TRP A 4 -10.59 -9.07 2.98
C TRP A 4 -9.10 -8.93 3.16
N ASP A 5 -8.32 -9.82 2.56
CA ASP A 5 -6.87 -9.68 2.50
C ASP A 5 -6.46 -8.40 1.79
N VAL A 6 -5.40 -7.79 2.31
CA VAL A 6 -4.71 -6.70 1.64
C VAL A 6 -3.46 -7.23 0.96
N PHE A 7 -3.20 -6.78 -0.25
CA PHE A 7 -2.13 -7.34 -1.09
C PHE A 7 -1.00 -6.36 -1.24
N CYS A 8 0.23 -6.87 -1.13
CA CYS A 8 1.42 -6.05 -1.30
C CYS A 8 1.51 -5.58 -2.75
N PHE A 9 1.54 -4.27 -2.96
CA PHE A 9 1.55 -3.69 -4.31
C PHE A 9 2.79 -3.97 -5.17
N ILE A 10 3.76 -4.73 -4.65
CA ILE A 10 4.95 -5.16 -5.37
C ILE A 10 4.85 -6.61 -5.82
N CYS A 11 4.48 -7.52 -4.92
CA CYS A 11 4.47 -8.96 -5.21
C CYS A 11 3.08 -9.55 -5.37
N GLY A 12 2.02 -8.84 -4.97
CA GLY A 12 0.64 -9.31 -4.99
C GLY A 12 0.28 -10.37 -3.95
N ASN A 13 1.17 -10.69 -3.01
CA ASN A 13 0.89 -11.64 -1.93
C ASN A 13 0.19 -10.93 -0.74
N PRO A 14 -0.56 -11.67 0.11
CA PRO A 14 -1.22 -11.11 1.29
C PRO A 14 -0.21 -10.68 2.36
N CYS A 15 -0.65 -9.88 3.34
CA CYS A 15 0.20 -9.39 4.45
C CYS A 15 0.56 -10.44 5.52
N HIS A 16 0.09 -11.68 5.37
CA HIS A 16 0.36 -12.78 6.29
C HIS A 16 0.88 -14.01 5.54
N SER A 17 1.53 -14.89 6.28
CA SER A 17 1.87 -16.23 5.81
C SER A 17 0.62 -17.09 5.74
N MET A 18 0.77 -18.26 5.14
CA MET A 18 -0.17 -19.35 5.37
C MET A 18 -0.05 -19.75 6.85
N LEU A 19 -0.99 -19.30 7.69
CA LEU A 19 -0.99 -19.61 9.13
C LEU A 19 -1.31 -21.10 9.36
N ASN A 20 -0.93 -21.64 10.52
CA ASN A 20 -1.19 -23.05 10.85
C ASN A 20 -2.68 -23.42 10.74
N GLY A 21 -3.59 -22.51 11.14
CA GLY A 21 -5.04 -22.74 11.02
C GLY A 21 -5.52 -22.95 9.59
N TYR A 22 -4.89 -22.29 8.60
CA TYR A 22 -5.24 -22.48 7.19
C TYR A 22 -4.96 -23.92 6.73
N ILE A 23 -3.82 -24.50 7.13
CA ILE A 23 -3.48 -25.87 6.77
C ILE A 23 -4.49 -26.84 7.40
N ASP A 24 -4.90 -26.59 8.65
CA ASP A 24 -5.86 -27.44 9.35
C ASP A 24 -7.23 -27.40 8.67
N ASP A 25 -7.70 -26.21 8.30
CA ASP A 25 -8.97 -26.02 7.57
C ASP A 25 -8.94 -26.72 6.20
N VAL A 26 -7.86 -26.53 5.43
CA VAL A 26 -7.70 -27.20 4.13
C VAL A 26 -7.56 -28.72 4.29
N THR A 27 -6.87 -29.19 5.33
CA THR A 27 -6.72 -30.63 5.62
C THR A 27 -8.07 -31.26 5.95
N LYS A 28 -8.90 -30.56 6.73
CA LYS A 28 -10.25 -31.00 7.05
C LYS A 28 -11.10 -31.14 5.80
N ASP A 29 -11.09 -30.12 4.94
CA ASP A 29 -11.82 -30.12 3.67
C ASP A 29 -11.30 -31.20 2.71
N PHE A 30 -9.98 -31.37 2.63
CA PHE A 30 -9.33 -32.39 1.79
C PHE A 30 -9.71 -33.82 2.22
N ASN A 31 -9.78 -34.10 3.52
CA ASN A 31 -10.09 -35.42 4.07
C ASN A 31 -11.60 -35.73 4.16
N LEU A 32 -12.49 -34.88 3.64
CA LEU A 32 -13.92 -35.16 3.63
C LEU A 32 -14.25 -36.39 2.75
N GLU A 33 -14.69 -37.48 3.37
CA GLU A 33 -15.17 -38.68 2.65
C GLU A 33 -16.38 -38.37 1.76
N LYS A 34 -17.26 -37.48 2.23
CA LYS A 34 -18.44 -37.01 1.49
C LYS A 34 -18.63 -35.53 1.70
N ILE A 35 -18.69 -34.78 0.59
CA ILE A 35 -18.90 -33.33 0.63
C ILE A 35 -20.34 -33.04 1.09
N PRO A 36 -20.56 -32.28 2.18
CA PRO A 36 -21.89 -31.96 2.68
C PRO A 36 -22.81 -31.34 1.62
N SER A 37 -24.05 -31.82 1.55
CA SER A 37 -25.05 -31.30 0.60
C SER A 37 -25.38 -29.83 0.85
N LYS A 38 -25.26 -29.35 2.09
CA LYS A 38 -25.46 -27.95 2.49
C LYS A 38 -24.44 -26.97 1.91
N TYR A 39 -23.29 -27.46 1.43
CA TYR A 39 -22.29 -26.58 0.83
C TYR A 39 -22.77 -26.01 -0.49
N SER A 40 -22.39 -24.76 -0.74
CA SER A 40 -22.64 -24.11 -2.02
C SER A 40 -21.97 -24.90 -3.16
N LYS A 41 -22.48 -24.75 -4.39
CA LYS A 41 -21.86 -25.37 -5.57
C LYS A 41 -20.39 -24.97 -5.69
N TYR A 42 -20.09 -23.70 -5.47
CA TYR A 42 -18.73 -23.15 -5.48
C TYR A 42 -17.81 -23.89 -4.49
N THR A 43 -18.23 -24.00 -3.23
CA THR A 43 -17.46 -24.70 -2.18
C THR A 43 -17.25 -26.17 -2.54
N LYS A 44 -18.27 -26.85 -3.07
CA LYS A 44 -18.16 -28.25 -3.51
C LYS A 44 -17.14 -28.42 -4.63
N ASP A 45 -17.17 -27.54 -5.64
CA ASP A 45 -16.26 -27.59 -6.77
C ASP A 45 -14.82 -27.29 -6.33
N LYS A 46 -14.63 -26.35 -5.40
CA LYS A 46 -13.34 -26.06 -4.75
C LYS A 46 -12.79 -27.30 -4.03
N ILE A 47 -13.56 -27.93 -3.15
CA ILE A 47 -13.14 -29.14 -2.42
C ILE A 47 -12.76 -30.27 -3.38
N LYS A 48 -13.58 -30.54 -4.42
CA LYS A 48 -13.26 -31.56 -5.43
C LYS A 48 -11.94 -31.27 -6.14
N LYS A 49 -11.69 -29.99 -6.50
CA LYS A 49 -10.41 -29.59 -7.10
C LYS A 49 -9.25 -29.88 -6.14
N LEU A 50 -9.38 -29.56 -4.86
CA LEU A 50 -8.35 -29.84 -3.86
C LEU A 50 -8.08 -31.35 -3.72
N GLN A 51 -9.13 -32.16 -3.61
CA GLN A 51 -9.05 -33.63 -3.49
C GLN A 51 -8.42 -34.29 -4.73
N SER A 52 -8.50 -33.66 -5.90
CA SER A 52 -7.85 -34.15 -7.12
C SER A 52 -6.31 -34.04 -7.12
N TYR A 53 -5.72 -33.39 -6.10
CA TYR A 53 -4.27 -33.17 -6.00
C TYR A 53 -3.66 -34.01 -4.86
N PRO A 54 -3.07 -35.19 -5.15
CA PRO A 54 -2.72 -36.18 -4.12
C PRO A 54 -1.70 -35.72 -3.07
N ASN A 55 -0.87 -34.73 -3.39
CA ASN A 55 0.20 -34.24 -2.51
C ASN A 55 -0.07 -32.84 -1.94
N LEU A 56 -1.32 -32.36 -1.99
CA LEU A 56 -1.68 -30.99 -1.61
C LEU A 56 -1.13 -30.58 -0.24
N ILE A 57 -1.41 -31.38 0.78
CA ILE A 57 -1.05 -31.05 2.17
C ILE A 57 0.46 -31.05 2.34
N ILE A 58 1.18 -31.95 1.68
CA ILE A 58 2.65 -32.01 1.71
C ILE A 58 3.21 -30.75 1.04
N ASP A 59 2.73 -30.39 -0.15
CA ASP A 59 3.21 -29.23 -0.89
C ASP A 59 2.87 -27.90 -0.19
N LEU A 60 1.71 -27.80 0.46
CA LEU A 60 1.37 -26.65 1.30
C LEU A 60 2.34 -26.50 2.46
N LYS A 61 2.64 -27.58 3.19
CA LYS A 61 3.63 -27.56 4.29
C LYS A 61 5.04 -27.16 3.84
N GLN A 62 5.38 -27.38 2.57
CA GLN A 62 6.66 -26.96 2.00
C GLN A 62 6.69 -25.49 1.54
N LEU A 63 5.55 -24.80 1.51
CA LEU A 63 5.45 -23.42 1.05
C LEU A 63 6.13 -22.47 2.04
N LYS A 64 7.17 -21.76 1.59
CA LYS A 64 7.98 -20.88 2.45
C LYS A 64 7.41 -19.46 2.50
N THR A 65 6.28 -19.27 3.20
CA THR A 65 5.55 -17.97 3.26
C THR A 65 5.87 -17.10 4.49
N ASN A 66 6.65 -17.59 5.45
CA ASN A 66 6.95 -16.87 6.71
C ASN A 66 7.54 -15.45 6.53
N TRP A 67 8.15 -15.16 5.39
CA TRP A 67 8.68 -13.83 5.08
C TRP A 67 7.56 -12.78 4.91
N MET A 68 6.35 -13.21 4.53
CA MET A 68 5.20 -12.33 4.33
C MET A 68 4.70 -11.70 5.64
N ASN A 69 4.93 -12.35 6.79
CA ASN A 69 4.57 -11.81 8.11
C ASN A 69 5.38 -10.57 8.52
N LYS A 70 6.44 -10.22 7.77
CA LYS A 70 7.28 -9.05 8.07
C LYS A 70 6.92 -7.92 7.12
N CYS A 71 6.05 -7.02 7.56
CA CYS A 71 5.62 -5.89 6.77
C CYS A 71 6.39 -4.61 7.12
N THR A 72 6.37 -3.66 6.18
CA THR A 72 6.87 -2.30 6.30
C THR A 72 5.73 -1.35 5.97
N MET A 73 5.47 -0.36 6.81
CA MET A 73 4.51 0.71 6.51
C MET A 73 5.23 1.90 5.89
N LEU A 74 4.72 2.37 4.76
CA LEU A 74 5.08 3.63 4.13
C LEU A 74 4.01 4.67 4.50
N LEU A 75 4.28 5.51 5.50
CA LEU A 75 3.28 6.42 6.06
C LEU A 75 3.12 7.69 5.23
N ILE A 76 1.94 8.32 5.28
CA ILE A 76 1.62 9.55 4.52
C ILE A 76 2.49 10.76 4.91
N ASN A 77 3.14 10.71 6.07
CA ASN A 77 4.14 11.68 6.52
C ASN A 77 5.58 11.31 6.07
N ASP A 78 5.73 10.39 5.12
CA ASP A 78 6.99 9.87 4.59
C ASP A 78 7.87 9.09 5.59
N LYS A 79 7.37 8.80 6.80
CA LYS A 79 8.04 7.87 7.72
C LYS A 79 7.94 6.44 7.20
N ILE A 80 9.01 5.67 7.43
CA ILE A 80 9.09 4.25 7.09
C ILE A 80 9.15 3.46 8.39
N VAL A 81 8.24 2.51 8.56
CA VAL A 81 8.18 1.70 9.79
C VAL A 81 8.30 0.23 9.43
N HIS A 82 9.48 -0.35 9.66
CA HIS A 82 9.75 -1.76 9.41
C HIS A 82 9.27 -2.67 10.55
N GLY A 83 9.07 -3.94 10.22
CA GLY A 83 8.85 -5.02 11.18
C GLY A 83 7.48 -4.96 11.84
N VAL A 84 6.50 -4.42 11.14
CA VAL A 84 5.10 -4.45 11.60
C VAL A 84 4.44 -5.77 11.21
N GLN A 85 3.43 -6.15 11.97
CA GLN A 85 2.58 -7.30 11.72
C GLN A 85 1.13 -6.83 11.58
N GLU A 86 0.36 -7.53 10.76
CA GLU A 86 -1.09 -7.37 10.73
C GLU A 86 -1.68 -7.77 12.10
N SER A 87 -2.67 -7.02 12.59
CA SER A 87 -3.27 -7.26 13.90
C SER A 87 -4.79 -7.21 13.93
N SER A 88 -5.43 -6.70 12.88
CA SER A 88 -6.89 -6.65 12.81
C SER A 88 -7.35 -6.41 11.37
N CYS A 89 -8.15 -7.36 10.87
CA CYS A 89 -8.91 -7.27 9.63
C CYS A 89 -8.10 -6.83 8.41
N ASN A 90 -6.82 -7.19 8.37
CA ASN A 90 -5.90 -6.88 7.28
C ASN A 90 -5.69 -5.38 7.04
N VAL A 91 -6.18 -4.51 7.92
CA VAL A 91 -6.09 -3.05 7.77
C VAL A 91 -5.26 -2.40 8.87
N SER A 92 -5.08 -3.04 10.02
CA SER A 92 -4.26 -2.52 11.11
C SER A 92 -2.92 -3.24 11.20
N PHE A 93 -1.85 -2.46 11.29
CA PHE A 93 -0.47 -2.94 11.37
C PHE A 93 0.19 -2.42 12.64
N THR A 94 0.71 -3.33 13.46
CA THR A 94 1.26 -2.99 14.79
C THR A 94 2.65 -3.55 15.02
N LYS A 95 3.35 -2.94 15.97
CA LYS A 95 4.51 -3.46 16.70
C LYS A 95 4.58 -2.75 18.05
N PRO A 96 5.48 -3.10 18.99
CA PRO A 96 5.54 -2.42 20.29
C PRO A 96 5.58 -0.89 20.13
N ASN A 97 4.65 -0.20 20.79
CA ASN A 97 4.48 1.27 20.77
C ASN A 97 4.16 1.89 19.40
N PHE A 98 3.59 1.13 18.46
CA PHE A 98 3.22 1.63 17.15
C PHE A 98 1.98 0.91 16.60
N SER A 99 1.07 1.69 16.02
CA SER A 99 -0.04 1.21 15.20
C SER A 99 -0.18 2.12 14.00
N ALA A 100 -0.51 1.54 12.85
CA ALA A 100 -0.91 2.30 11.68
C ALA A 100 -1.97 1.57 10.87
N THR A 101 -2.74 2.34 10.13
CA THR A 101 -3.79 1.83 9.25
C THR A 101 -3.32 1.78 7.80
N HIS A 102 -3.52 0.66 7.13
CA HIS A 102 -3.28 0.53 5.71
C HIS A 102 -4.31 1.32 4.90
N MET A 103 -3.86 2.13 3.95
CA MET A 103 -4.71 2.84 3.01
C MET A 103 -4.97 1.94 1.79
N GLY A 104 -6.12 1.28 1.79
CA GLY A 104 -6.67 0.58 0.63
C GLY A 104 -7.86 1.35 0.03
N ALA A 105 -8.49 0.79 -1.01
CA ALA A 105 -9.63 1.40 -1.69
C ALA A 105 -10.83 1.70 -0.78
N GLN A 106 -10.91 1.02 0.38
CA GLN A 106 -12.03 1.13 1.33
C GLN A 106 -11.81 2.17 2.44
N ILE A 107 -10.57 2.60 2.68
CA ILE A 107 -10.27 3.47 3.83
C ILE A 107 -10.30 4.91 3.36
N MET A 108 -11.36 5.60 3.79
CA MET A 108 -11.58 7.02 3.49
C MET A 108 -10.49 7.86 4.14
N GLU A 109 -10.13 8.99 3.52
CA GLU A 109 -9.11 9.94 4.02
C GLU A 109 -9.30 10.39 5.48
N TYR A 110 -10.49 10.21 6.04
CA TYR A 110 -10.88 10.67 7.37
C TYR A 110 -10.22 9.91 8.54
N ASP A 111 -9.63 8.73 8.34
CA ASP A 111 -9.00 8.00 9.46
C ASP A 111 -7.50 8.29 9.64
N CYS A 112 -6.96 9.23 8.84
CA CYS A 112 -5.53 9.50 8.71
C CYS A 112 -5.01 10.72 9.48
N TYR A 113 -5.80 11.34 10.35
CA TYR A 113 -5.50 12.67 10.93
C TYR A 113 -4.20 12.78 11.73
N ASN A 114 -3.65 11.67 12.22
CA ASN A 114 -2.40 11.68 13.00
C ASN A 114 -1.17 11.33 12.14
N GLY A 115 -1.36 11.00 10.86
CA GLY A 115 -0.28 10.57 9.98
C GLY A 115 0.13 9.11 10.16
N ASP A 116 -0.54 8.38 11.05
CA ASP A 116 -0.35 6.95 11.31
C ASP A 116 -1.20 6.09 10.35
N CYS A 117 -1.18 6.47 9.07
CA CYS A 117 -1.75 5.68 8.01
C CYS A 117 -0.82 5.68 6.79
N GLY A 118 -0.91 4.65 5.97
CA GLY A 118 -0.01 4.50 4.84
C GLY A 118 -0.23 3.23 4.04
N VAL A 119 0.67 2.92 3.12
CA VAL A 119 0.59 1.68 2.34
C VAL A 119 1.55 0.65 2.93
N PHE A 120 1.07 -0.58 3.16
CA PHE A 120 1.95 -1.66 3.57
C PHE A 120 2.69 -2.25 2.36
N ILE A 121 3.89 -2.74 2.61
CA ILE A 121 4.70 -3.50 1.66
C ILE A 121 5.42 -4.59 2.45
N HIS A 122 5.60 -5.79 1.90
CA HIS A 122 6.48 -6.75 2.57
C HIS A 122 7.89 -6.19 2.68
N THR A 123 8.54 -6.42 3.83
CA THR A 123 9.88 -5.88 4.11
C THR A 123 10.91 -6.36 3.09
N ASP A 124 10.78 -7.59 2.60
CA ASP A 124 11.66 -8.13 1.56
C ASP A 124 11.45 -7.44 0.20
N CYS A 125 10.21 -7.07 -0.14
CA CYS A 125 9.91 -6.27 -1.34
C CYS A 125 10.52 -4.87 -1.24
N TRP A 126 10.42 -4.23 -0.06
CA TRP A 126 11.06 -2.93 0.18
C TRP A 126 12.58 -3.02 0.07
N LYS A 127 13.20 -4.04 0.68
CA LYS A 127 14.65 -4.28 0.59
C LYS A 127 15.09 -4.53 -0.85
N PHE A 128 14.30 -5.29 -1.61
CA PHE A 128 14.55 -5.56 -3.02
C PHE A 128 14.59 -4.26 -3.83
N ILE A 129 13.63 -3.34 -3.61
CA ILE A 129 13.60 -2.03 -4.27
C ILE A 129 14.83 -1.20 -3.88
N LYS A 130 15.13 -1.10 -2.58
CA LYS A 130 16.30 -0.36 -2.09
C LYS A 130 17.60 -0.86 -2.70
N LYS A 131 17.79 -2.19 -2.79
CA LYS A 131 18.99 -2.81 -3.36
C LYS A 131 19.09 -2.60 -4.88
N ASN A 132 18.04 -2.91 -5.63
CA ASN A 132 18.11 -3.01 -7.10
C ASN A 132 17.84 -1.69 -7.83
N TYR A 133 17.08 -0.78 -7.22
CA TYR A 133 16.72 0.51 -7.83
C TYR A 133 17.41 1.68 -7.14
N LYS A 134 18.14 1.42 -6.05
CA LYS A 134 18.79 2.45 -5.21
C LYS A 134 17.80 3.48 -4.65
N ILE A 135 16.52 3.11 -4.51
CA ILE A 135 15.45 3.98 -4.00
C ILE A 135 15.12 3.56 -2.58
N GLU A 136 15.30 4.47 -1.62
CA GLU A 136 14.68 4.33 -0.32
C GLU A 136 13.19 4.67 -0.43
N LEU A 137 12.38 3.64 -0.67
CA LEU A 137 10.97 3.81 -1.01
C LEU A 137 10.20 4.41 0.17
N LYS A 138 9.56 5.56 -0.09
CA LYS A 138 8.66 6.33 0.79
C LYS A 138 7.28 6.45 0.15
N PHE A 139 6.29 6.89 0.92
CA PHE A 139 4.94 7.12 0.40
C PHE A 139 4.92 8.16 -0.73
N SER A 140 5.68 9.26 -0.61
CA SER A 140 5.81 10.29 -1.65
C SER A 140 6.38 9.80 -2.98
N ASN A 141 6.97 8.60 -3.02
CA ASN A 141 7.48 8.01 -4.25
C ASN A 141 6.39 7.24 -5.03
N LEU A 142 5.27 6.94 -4.38
CA LEU A 142 4.20 6.14 -4.96
C LEU A 142 3.32 7.01 -5.88
N PRO A 143 2.71 6.41 -6.93
CA PRO A 143 1.62 7.03 -7.69
C PRO A 143 0.46 7.47 -6.79
N LYS A 144 -0.48 8.24 -7.35
CA LYS A 144 -1.75 8.51 -6.67
C LYS A 144 -2.47 7.17 -6.43
N LEU A 145 -2.95 6.98 -5.21
CA LEU A 145 -3.75 5.80 -4.85
C LEU A 145 -5.04 5.79 -5.68
N ILE A 146 -5.50 4.59 -6.04
CA ILE A 146 -6.84 4.45 -6.61
C ILE A 146 -7.86 4.63 -5.48
N TYR A 147 -8.55 5.77 -5.50
CA TYR A 147 -9.73 5.97 -4.67
C TYR A 147 -10.97 5.69 -5.49
N LEU A 148 -11.67 4.62 -5.13
CA LEU A 148 -12.95 4.28 -5.73
C LEU A 148 -14.05 5.08 -5.03
N LYS A 149 -14.85 5.83 -5.79
CA LYS A 149 -16.05 6.44 -5.21
C LYS A 149 -16.99 5.32 -4.75
N SER A 150 -17.75 5.54 -3.68
CA SER A 150 -18.64 4.53 -3.09
C SER A 150 -19.64 3.92 -4.08
N ASN A 151 -20.09 4.71 -5.06
CA ASN A 151 -20.95 4.25 -6.15
C ASN A 151 -20.22 3.42 -7.23
N GLN A 152 -18.90 3.57 -7.36
CA GLN A 152 -18.05 2.78 -8.25
C GLN A 152 -17.69 1.43 -7.61
N MET A 153 -17.53 1.37 -6.29
CA MET A 153 -17.22 0.12 -5.59
C MET A 153 -18.24 -0.99 -5.90
N ARG A 154 -19.54 -0.67 -5.96
CA ARG A 154 -20.60 -1.66 -6.27
C ARG A 154 -20.48 -2.34 -7.64
N LYS A 155 -19.71 -1.78 -8.57
CA LYS A 155 -19.55 -2.30 -9.94
C LYS A 155 -18.27 -3.10 -10.17
N LEU A 156 -17.38 -3.11 -9.17
CA LEU A 156 -16.07 -3.70 -9.32
C LEU A 156 -16.04 -5.11 -8.77
N THR A 157 -15.23 -5.94 -9.40
CA THR A 157 -14.92 -7.28 -8.93
C THR A 157 -14.11 -7.20 -7.63
N PRO A 158 -14.16 -8.24 -6.78
CA PRO A 158 -13.31 -8.30 -5.59
C PRO A 158 -11.82 -8.08 -5.87
N THR A 159 -11.33 -8.61 -7.00
CA THR A 159 -9.96 -8.42 -7.46
C THR A 159 -9.62 -6.96 -7.70
N GLU A 160 -10.54 -6.18 -8.29
CA GLU A 160 -10.37 -4.75 -8.52
C GLU A 160 -10.43 -3.93 -7.22
N TRP A 161 -11.20 -4.37 -6.22
CA TRP A 161 -11.26 -3.72 -4.89
C TRP A 161 -9.93 -3.78 -4.16
N ASN A 162 -9.17 -4.84 -4.42
CA ASN A 162 -7.94 -5.17 -3.72
C ASN A 162 -6.70 -4.45 -4.29
N LYS A 163 -6.84 -3.73 -5.42
CA LYS A 163 -5.75 -3.00 -6.05
C LYS A 163 -5.56 -1.62 -5.44
N THR A 164 -4.41 -1.42 -4.77
CA THR A 164 -3.96 -0.10 -4.31
C THR A 164 -3.57 0.83 -5.47
N PHE A 165 -3.03 0.24 -6.54
CA PHE A 165 -2.53 0.93 -7.74
C PHE A 165 -2.95 0.17 -9.00
N ASP A 166 -2.98 0.87 -10.13
CA ASP A 166 -3.34 0.32 -11.44
C ASP A 166 -2.18 -0.51 -11.99
N ILE A 167 -2.05 -1.72 -11.46
CA ILE A 167 -1.00 -2.68 -11.79
C ILE A 167 -1.68 -4.01 -12.16
N ASP A 168 -1.17 -4.63 -13.22
CA ASP A 168 -1.45 -6.01 -13.59
C ASP A 168 -0.42 -6.93 -12.93
N TYR A 169 -0.84 -7.57 -11.84
CA TYR A 169 -0.01 -8.49 -11.04
C TYR A 169 0.09 -9.88 -11.68
N GLY A 170 -0.56 -10.10 -12.83
CA GLY A 170 -0.48 -11.33 -13.60
C GLY A 170 -1.15 -12.51 -12.90
N ASP A 171 -0.51 -13.68 -12.96
CA ASP A 171 -1.10 -14.94 -12.48
C ASP A 171 -1.51 -14.94 -11.01
N ILE A 172 -0.90 -14.10 -10.16
CA ILE A 172 -1.22 -14.08 -8.73
C ILE A 172 -2.63 -13.58 -8.43
N GLU A 173 -3.21 -12.73 -9.29
CA GLU A 173 -4.55 -12.17 -9.11
C GLU A 173 -5.64 -13.26 -9.13
N LYS A 174 -5.37 -14.40 -9.76
CA LYS A 174 -6.28 -15.56 -9.80
C LYS A 174 -6.54 -16.17 -8.43
N TYR A 175 -5.68 -15.90 -7.45
CA TYR A 175 -5.74 -16.44 -6.10
C TYR A 175 -6.20 -15.39 -5.07
N TRP A 176 -6.57 -14.20 -5.52
CA TRP A 176 -7.13 -13.15 -4.68
C TRP A 176 -8.61 -13.41 -4.43
N GLU A 177 -8.91 -13.95 -3.25
CA GLU A 177 -10.27 -14.05 -2.74
C GLU A 177 -10.38 -13.19 -1.47
N GLN A 178 -11.41 -13.45 -0.66
CA GLN A 178 -11.52 -12.87 0.67
C GLN A 178 -10.29 -13.20 1.52
N ASP A 179 -9.92 -14.48 1.53
CA ASP A 179 -8.66 -14.98 2.05
C ASP A 179 -7.86 -15.54 0.86
N PHE A 180 -6.56 -15.25 0.79
CA PHE A 180 -5.72 -15.68 -0.32
C PHE A 180 -5.69 -17.21 -0.48
N ASP A 181 -5.95 -17.71 -1.69
CA ASP A 181 -6.08 -19.15 -1.94
C ASP A 181 -4.73 -19.84 -2.19
N PHE A 182 -3.99 -20.09 -1.11
CA PHE A 182 -2.73 -20.84 -1.16
C PHE A 182 -2.91 -22.26 -1.73
N ALA A 183 -4.03 -22.92 -1.46
CA ALA A 183 -4.30 -24.28 -1.90
C ALA A 183 -4.49 -24.38 -3.41
N ALA A 184 -5.28 -23.47 -4.01
CA ALA A 184 -5.41 -23.38 -5.46
C ALA A 184 -4.08 -23.05 -6.14
N LEU A 185 -3.28 -22.14 -5.55
CA LEU A 185 -1.96 -21.78 -6.06
C LEU A 185 -1.00 -22.97 -6.07
N VAL A 186 -1.02 -23.79 -5.03
CA VAL A 186 -0.22 -25.02 -4.95
C VAL A 186 -0.72 -26.06 -5.96
N ALA A 187 -2.04 -26.30 -6.04
CA ALA A 187 -2.64 -27.25 -6.98
C ALA A 187 -2.31 -26.89 -8.45
N ASP A 188 -2.25 -25.60 -8.78
CA ASP A 188 -1.87 -25.11 -10.11
C ASP A 188 -0.34 -25.13 -10.35
N LYS A 189 0.45 -25.67 -9.40
CA LYS A 189 1.92 -25.72 -9.44
C LYS A 189 2.58 -24.34 -9.54
N LYS A 190 1.96 -23.32 -8.93
CA LYS A 190 2.39 -21.91 -8.95
C LYS A 190 3.06 -21.45 -7.66
N LYS A 191 3.55 -22.38 -6.82
CA LYS A 191 4.23 -22.09 -5.53
C LYS A 191 5.33 -21.04 -5.57
N TYR A 192 5.99 -20.88 -6.73
CA TYR A 192 7.04 -19.86 -6.92
C TYR A 192 6.51 -18.41 -6.77
N LEU A 193 5.21 -18.17 -6.96
CA LEU A 193 4.60 -16.84 -6.77
C LEU A 193 4.66 -16.36 -5.30
N CYS A 194 4.81 -17.27 -4.35
CA CYS A 194 4.92 -16.98 -2.92
C CYS A 194 6.37 -16.87 -2.43
N SER A 195 7.35 -16.95 -3.32
CA SER A 195 8.75 -16.82 -2.94
C SER A 195 9.15 -15.36 -2.68
N SER A 196 10.06 -15.17 -1.73
CA SER A 196 10.61 -13.84 -1.43
C SER A 196 11.37 -13.29 -2.64
N PRO A 197 11.21 -11.99 -2.98
CA PRO A 197 11.97 -11.35 -4.06
C PRO A 197 13.49 -11.38 -3.86
N LEU A 198 13.97 -11.67 -2.65
CA LEU A 198 15.40 -11.75 -2.35
C LEU A 198 16.05 -13.08 -2.75
N LYS A 199 15.29 -14.07 -3.20
CA LYS A 199 15.78 -15.43 -3.52
C LYS A 199 16.08 -15.67 -5.01
N GLU A 200 16.00 -14.64 -5.85
CA GLU A 200 16.24 -14.71 -7.31
C GLU A 200 15.60 -15.94 -7.98
N ASP A 201 14.28 -15.90 -8.17
CA ASP A 201 13.52 -17.03 -8.71
C ASP A 201 12.60 -16.63 -9.88
N LYS A 202 11.77 -17.58 -10.33
CA LYS A 202 10.82 -17.43 -11.43
C LYS A 202 9.85 -16.26 -11.26
N ASN A 203 9.52 -15.84 -10.04
CA ASN A 203 8.60 -14.73 -9.79
C ASN A 203 9.25 -13.36 -9.97
N ILE A 204 10.58 -13.28 -9.99
CA ILE A 204 11.28 -12.00 -10.01
C ILE A 204 10.95 -11.15 -11.23
N LYS A 205 10.64 -11.79 -12.37
CA LYS A 205 10.23 -11.10 -13.60
C LYS A 205 8.91 -10.35 -13.41
N GLN A 206 7.92 -10.97 -12.77
CA GLN A 206 6.64 -10.34 -12.47
C GLN A 206 6.83 -9.20 -11.46
N ILE A 207 7.63 -9.41 -10.42
CA ILE A 207 7.93 -8.36 -9.42
C ILE A 207 8.58 -7.14 -10.06
N LYS A 208 9.56 -7.35 -10.96
CA LYS A 208 10.19 -6.25 -11.73
C LYS A 208 9.15 -5.53 -12.61
N LYS A 209 8.26 -6.27 -13.29
CA LYS A 209 7.16 -5.68 -14.08
C LYS A 209 6.26 -4.78 -13.22
N ASN A 210 5.86 -5.25 -12.04
CA ASN A 210 5.03 -4.48 -11.10
C ASN A 210 5.74 -3.20 -10.65
N ILE A 211 7.04 -3.27 -10.31
CA ILE A 211 7.84 -2.09 -9.94
C ILE A 211 7.95 -1.10 -11.11
N SER A 212 8.15 -1.58 -12.34
CA SER A 212 8.19 -0.71 -13.51
C SER A 212 6.87 0.03 -13.75
N ALA A 213 5.71 -0.59 -13.44
CA ALA A 213 4.40 0.04 -13.56
C ALA A 213 4.23 1.25 -12.63
N LEU A 214 4.91 1.27 -11.47
CA LEU A 214 4.94 2.42 -10.56
C LEU A 214 5.70 3.64 -11.14
N LYS A 215 6.47 3.45 -12.22
CA LYS A 215 7.30 4.48 -12.87
C LYS A 215 8.14 5.28 -11.87
N LEU A 216 8.71 4.60 -10.88
CA LEU A 216 9.59 5.18 -9.87
C LEU A 216 10.82 5.79 -10.56
N LYS A 217 11.14 7.05 -10.27
CA LYS A 217 12.28 7.73 -10.90
C LYS A 217 13.41 7.94 -9.90
N ASN A 218 14.60 7.40 -10.21
CA ASN A 218 15.80 7.66 -9.42
C ASN A 218 16.92 8.35 -10.20
N GLU A 219 17.05 8.09 -11.51
CA GLU A 219 18.19 8.57 -12.30
C GLU A 219 17.83 9.30 -13.61
N PRO A 220 18.71 10.24 -14.06
CA PRO A 220 19.73 10.90 -13.24
C PRO A 220 19.05 11.63 -12.06
N GLU A 221 19.80 11.88 -10.98
CA GLU A 221 19.34 12.35 -9.66
C GLU A 221 18.21 13.39 -9.79
N ARG A 222 16.96 12.90 -9.82
CA ARG A 222 15.84 13.73 -10.24
C ARG A 222 15.60 14.79 -9.19
N VAL A 223 15.82 16.05 -9.55
CA VAL A 223 15.68 17.21 -8.65
C VAL A 223 14.21 17.36 -8.18
N GLY A 224 13.25 17.10 -9.07
CA GLY A 224 11.82 17.17 -8.80
C GLY A 224 11.22 15.96 -8.08
N PRO A 225 9.88 15.80 -8.09
CA PRO A 225 9.21 14.68 -7.43
C PRO A 225 9.66 13.33 -8.01
N SER A 226 9.82 12.31 -7.15
CA SER A 226 10.27 10.96 -7.54
C SER A 226 9.26 10.16 -8.38
N VAL A 227 8.10 10.73 -8.66
CA VAL A 227 6.96 10.08 -9.31
C VAL A 227 6.60 10.76 -10.65
N SER A 228 6.04 10.02 -11.60
CA SER A 228 5.58 10.58 -12.87
C SER A 228 4.43 11.58 -12.66
N ALA A 229 4.46 12.72 -13.37
CA ALA A 229 3.37 13.69 -13.35
C ALA A 229 2.08 13.11 -13.97
N THR A 230 2.18 12.07 -14.81
CA THR A 230 1.02 11.41 -15.44
C THR A 230 0.04 10.79 -14.46
N PHE A 231 0.42 10.59 -13.20
CA PHE A 231 -0.45 10.02 -12.15
C PHE A 231 -1.23 11.07 -11.35
N TYR A 232 -1.05 12.36 -11.66
CA TYR A 232 -1.60 13.46 -10.88
C TYR A 232 -2.48 14.36 -11.75
N ASP A 233 -3.31 15.17 -11.11
CA ASP A 233 -4.22 16.09 -11.77
C ASP A 233 -3.53 17.44 -12.04
N GLU A 234 -4.01 18.18 -13.04
CA GLU A 234 -3.47 19.52 -13.31
C GLU A 234 -3.58 20.42 -12.07
N GLY A 235 -2.50 21.09 -11.71
CA GLY A 235 -2.44 21.92 -10.49
C GLY A 235 -2.06 21.18 -9.20
N ASP A 236 -1.94 19.84 -9.21
CA ASP A 236 -1.39 19.10 -8.06
C ASP A 236 0.04 19.57 -7.76
N ILE A 237 0.34 19.76 -6.48
CA ILE A 237 1.64 20.15 -5.93
C ILE A 237 2.22 18.98 -5.14
N LYS A 238 3.53 18.76 -5.27
CA LYS A 238 4.31 17.82 -4.44
C LYS A 238 5.66 18.40 -4.06
N LEU A 239 6.27 17.83 -3.02
CA LEU A 239 7.66 18.11 -2.63
C LEU A 239 8.64 17.35 -3.55
N GLY A 240 9.62 18.05 -4.12
CA GLY A 240 10.72 17.46 -4.88
C GLY A 240 11.87 16.97 -3.99
N LYS A 241 12.80 16.20 -4.56
CA LYS A 241 14.01 15.77 -3.83
C LYS A 241 14.85 16.97 -3.37
N ASN A 242 14.84 18.06 -4.15
CA ASN A 242 15.49 19.33 -3.83
C ASN A 242 14.81 20.14 -2.70
N LYS A 243 13.75 19.62 -2.08
CA LYS A 243 12.97 20.28 -1.03
C LYS A 243 12.21 21.53 -1.48
N TYR A 244 12.04 21.75 -2.79
CA TYR A 244 11.11 22.74 -3.33
C TYR A 244 9.77 22.11 -3.67
N PHE A 245 8.74 22.93 -3.78
CA PHE A 245 7.47 22.50 -4.33
C PHE A 245 7.49 22.49 -5.85
N TRP A 246 6.77 21.53 -6.41
CA TRP A 246 6.60 21.35 -7.85
C TRP A 246 5.13 21.20 -8.15
N ILE A 247 4.63 21.93 -9.14
CA ILE A 247 3.24 21.89 -9.60
C ILE A 247 3.14 21.14 -10.91
N LYS A 248 2.12 20.30 -11.07
CA LYS A 248 1.83 19.65 -12.34
C LYS A 248 1.23 20.68 -13.30
N LYS A 249 1.91 20.89 -14.43
CA LYS A 249 1.35 21.57 -15.59
C LYS A 249 1.67 20.87 -16.90
N ASN A 250 0.67 20.70 -17.78
CA ASN A 250 0.84 20.08 -19.11
C ASN A 250 1.61 18.75 -19.05
N ASN A 251 1.20 17.85 -18.15
CA ASN A 251 1.84 16.55 -17.91
C ASN A 251 3.32 16.59 -17.47
N LYS A 252 3.81 17.73 -17.00
CA LYS A 252 5.17 17.91 -16.48
C LYS A 252 5.15 18.50 -15.07
N TRP A 253 6.18 18.23 -14.29
CA TRP A 253 6.42 18.94 -13.04
C TRP A 253 7.17 20.23 -13.34
N LEU A 254 6.62 21.35 -12.89
CA LEU A 254 7.28 22.66 -12.95
C LEU A 254 7.63 23.11 -11.54
N LEU A 255 8.84 23.63 -11.37
CA LEU A 255 9.33 24.12 -10.09
C LEU A 255 8.54 25.38 -9.69
N ILE A 256 8.10 25.44 -8.43
CA ILE A 256 7.66 26.68 -7.81
C ILE A 256 8.92 27.36 -7.26
N ASN A 257 9.31 28.49 -7.84
CA ASN A 257 10.54 29.24 -7.51
C ASN A 257 10.42 30.02 -6.19
N GLU A 258 9.88 29.36 -5.17
CA GLU A 258 9.75 29.88 -3.82
C GLU A 258 10.17 28.78 -2.85
N LYS A 259 11.20 29.05 -2.05
CA LYS A 259 11.74 28.07 -1.10
C LYS A 259 10.71 27.81 0.00
N PRO A 260 10.30 26.56 0.24
CA PRO A 260 9.40 26.26 1.34
C PRO A 260 10.04 26.58 2.70
N ILE A 261 9.26 27.19 3.58
CA ILE A 261 9.59 27.45 4.97
C ILE A 261 8.85 26.46 5.88
N LYS A 262 9.46 26.17 7.03
CA LYS A 262 8.81 25.39 8.09
C LYS A 262 8.20 26.34 9.10
N ILE A 263 6.96 26.09 9.51
CA ILE A 263 6.33 26.77 10.64
C ILE A 263 5.83 25.76 11.66
N ILE A 264 5.75 26.20 12.92
CA ILE A 264 5.19 25.44 14.03
C ILE A 264 3.99 26.21 14.55
N THR A 265 2.85 25.55 14.69
CA THR A 265 1.62 26.15 15.20
C THR A 265 0.82 25.14 16.03
N LYS A 266 -0.30 25.57 16.62
CA LYS A 266 -1.23 24.65 17.26
C LYS A 266 -2.15 24.01 16.20
N PRO A 267 -2.48 22.71 16.33
CA PRO A 267 -3.50 22.11 15.48
C PRO A 267 -4.83 22.87 15.58
N THR A 268 -5.50 23.04 14.44
CA THR A 268 -6.89 23.52 14.37
C THR A 268 -7.65 22.65 13.38
N ASP A 269 -8.98 22.58 13.49
CA ASP A 269 -9.83 21.77 12.60
C ASP A 269 -9.63 22.06 11.10
N LYS A 270 -9.19 23.28 10.77
CA LYS A 270 -8.88 23.67 9.39
C LYS A 270 -7.49 23.20 8.97
N LEU A 271 -6.50 23.29 9.85
CA LEU A 271 -5.12 22.94 9.53
C LEU A 271 -4.88 21.43 9.52
N ILE A 272 -5.57 20.64 10.36
CA ILE A 272 -5.43 19.18 10.37
C ILE A 272 -5.98 18.49 9.11
N LYS A 273 -6.75 19.23 8.29
CA LYS A 273 -7.25 18.78 6.98
C LYS A 273 -6.26 19.01 5.85
N ILE A 274 -5.13 19.67 6.11
CA ILE A 274 -4.07 19.84 5.12
C ILE A 274 -3.44 18.47 4.84
N PRO A 275 -3.21 18.09 3.57
CA PRO A 275 -2.53 16.85 3.24
C PRO A 275 -1.12 16.76 3.83
N TYR A 276 -0.68 15.56 4.17
CA TYR A 276 0.69 15.32 4.62
C TYR A 276 1.69 15.36 3.45
N ILE A 277 2.98 15.57 3.75
CA ILE A 277 4.05 15.70 2.75
C ILE A 277 4.19 14.52 1.77
N GLY A 278 3.70 13.33 2.11
CA GLY A 278 3.66 12.18 1.21
C GLY A 278 2.61 12.30 0.10
N GLN A 279 1.53 13.04 0.35
CA GLN A 279 0.38 13.17 -0.54
C GLN A 279 0.60 14.27 -1.61
N SER A 280 -0.45 14.65 -2.33
CA SER A 280 -0.48 15.86 -3.17
C SER A 280 -1.44 16.88 -2.57
N ASN A 281 -1.28 18.14 -2.96
CA ASN A 281 -2.19 19.22 -2.58
C ASN A 281 -2.29 20.22 -3.74
N VAL A 282 -3.39 20.95 -3.87
CA VAL A 282 -3.51 22.07 -4.84
C VAL A 282 -2.97 23.39 -4.29
N LYS A 283 -2.60 23.39 -3.00
CA LYS A 283 -2.02 24.53 -2.28
C LYS A 283 -0.59 24.20 -1.85
N PRO A 284 0.34 25.17 -1.85
CA PRO A 284 1.74 24.95 -1.48
C PRO A 284 1.89 24.91 0.06
N VAL A 285 1.19 23.97 0.71
CA VAL A 285 1.22 23.74 2.15
C VAL A 285 1.02 22.25 2.44
N PHE A 286 1.80 21.69 3.36
CA PHE A 286 1.72 20.29 3.76
C PHE A 286 1.96 20.13 5.26
N ILE A 287 1.34 19.11 5.86
CA ILE A 287 1.67 18.66 7.22
C ILE A 287 2.93 17.79 7.17
N ILE A 288 3.92 18.13 8.01
CA ILE A 288 5.10 17.29 8.26
C ILE A 288 4.79 16.33 9.42
N SER A 289 4.28 16.87 10.53
CA SER A 289 3.89 16.12 11.73
C SER A 289 2.72 16.79 12.44
N ASN A 290 1.89 15.97 13.10
CA ASN A 290 0.76 16.40 13.91
C ASN A 290 0.82 15.71 15.27
N GLU A 291 1.06 16.47 16.33
CA GLU A 291 1.07 16.04 17.72
C GLU A 291 0.03 16.86 18.50
N LYS A 292 -0.43 16.36 19.65
CA LYS A 292 -1.57 16.91 20.42
C LYS A 292 -1.61 18.45 20.54
N ASN A 293 -0.46 19.11 20.69
CA ASN A 293 -0.36 20.57 20.85
C ASN A 293 0.55 21.24 19.81
N LYS A 294 1.01 20.49 18.81
CA LYS A 294 2.06 20.94 17.89
C LYS A 294 1.80 20.40 16.48
N LEU A 295 1.62 21.31 15.53
CA LEU A 295 1.50 21.03 14.12
C LEU A 295 2.69 21.64 13.39
N GLU A 296 3.48 20.81 12.71
CA GLU A 296 4.56 21.28 11.84
C GLU A 296 4.07 21.33 10.39
N LEU A 297 4.13 22.52 9.79
CA LEU A 297 3.74 22.75 8.40
C LEU A 297 4.96 23.11 7.54
N LEU A 298 4.95 22.65 6.29
CA LEU A 298 5.85 23.10 5.23
C LEU A 298 5.03 23.91 4.22
N LEU A 299 5.38 25.16 3.95
CA LEU A 299 4.62 26.03 3.04
C LEU A 299 5.49 27.12 2.42
N THR A 300 4.97 27.82 1.42
CA THR A 300 5.60 29.04 0.89
C THR A 300 5.33 30.26 1.79
N GLU A 301 6.20 31.27 1.74
CA GLU A 301 6.02 32.53 2.50
C GLU A 301 4.76 33.26 2.01
N SER A 302 4.53 33.26 0.69
CA SER A 302 3.33 33.76 0.06
C SER A 302 2.05 33.15 0.65
N TYR A 303 2.06 31.83 0.88
CA TYR A 303 0.90 31.11 1.42
C TYR A 303 0.75 31.25 2.93
N LYS A 304 1.85 31.46 3.67
CA LYS A 304 1.80 31.80 5.10
C LYS A 304 0.99 33.08 5.33
N ASN A 305 1.21 34.11 4.52
CA ASN A 305 0.45 35.37 4.62
C ASN A 305 -1.05 35.15 4.43
N ILE A 306 -1.44 34.27 3.50
CA ILE A 306 -2.85 33.89 3.29
C ILE A 306 -3.44 33.22 4.53
N LEU A 307 -2.69 32.31 5.16
CA LEU A 307 -3.16 31.63 6.38
C LEU A 307 -3.29 32.60 7.57
N VAL A 308 -2.42 33.60 7.69
CA VAL A 308 -2.51 34.66 8.71
C VAL A 308 -3.72 35.56 8.45
N GLN A 309 -3.90 36.04 7.22
CA GLN A 309 -5.04 36.89 6.83
C GLN A 309 -6.39 36.21 7.09
N ASN A 310 -6.47 34.91 6.80
CA ASN A 310 -7.67 34.11 7.05
C ASN A 310 -7.86 33.68 8.52
N LYS A 311 -7.01 34.19 9.43
CA LYS A 311 -7.01 33.85 10.87
C LYS A 311 -6.90 32.34 11.13
N HIS A 312 -6.23 31.60 10.24
CA HIS A 312 -5.93 30.17 10.42
C HIS A 312 -4.61 29.96 11.18
N LEU A 313 -3.71 30.94 11.13
CA LEU A 313 -2.50 31.02 11.94
C LEU A 313 -2.59 32.24 12.85
N ILE A 314 -2.41 32.02 14.15
CA ILE A 314 -2.20 33.10 15.13
C ILE A 314 -0.68 33.18 15.32
N MET A 315 -0.06 34.23 14.79
CA MET A 315 1.34 34.50 15.11
C MET A 315 1.40 35.04 16.54
N LYS A 316 2.17 34.36 17.39
CA LYS A 316 2.52 34.87 18.72
C LYS A 316 3.76 35.73 18.62
#